data_AF-A0A661ZGM1-F1
#
_entry.id   AF-A0A661ZGM1-F1
#
_cell.length_a   1.000
_cell.length_b   1.000
_cell.length_c   1.000
_cell.angle_alpha   90.00
_cell.angle_beta   90.00
_cell.angle_gamma   90.00
#
_symmetry.space_group_name_H-M   'P 1'
#
loop_
_entity.id
_entity.type
_entity.pdbx_description
1 polymer ?
#
loop_
_entity_poly.entity_id
_entity_poly.type
_entity_poly.pdbx_seq_one_letter_code
_entity_poly.pdbx_strand_id
1 'polypeptide(L)'
;MLEKKLHIDRQSLIELEIISENERTPSLFDLLNKTQTTGGKDKLRKIFLNPLADFVKIKQRQEIVRFISEEQQTWILPFNSKIMDQIEYYYFLNIDPVVSSNKLVNFIEGIRYRILFRSYVKIFKEGIKHLILYFQQLDSFINEHQNKQMPSRLSEIFNNIKQFLSLPFAKELIGADTSTGVSFVQIFYFDKLFRDTHKEKMSILIDLTYELDVYIAMANASKELNFSFPQFTEEENSRLEIKGLWHPFVKQPQKNDAIFDKDSYFMFLTGPNMAGKTTFLKACGIAIYLAHLGFGAPASSMTLNVYDSIFSSINTTDNLRKGYSYFYSEVLRVKE
;
A
#
# COMPACT_ATOMS: atom_id res chain seq x y z
N MET A 1 -10.18 20.05 3.82
CA MET A 1 -10.60 19.99 2.40
C MET A 1 -10.83 18.53 2.06
N LEU A 2 -11.93 18.20 1.39
CA LEU A 2 -12.17 16.84 0.88
C LEU A 2 -11.07 16.50 -0.11
N GLU A 3 -10.46 15.33 0.03
CA GLU A 3 -9.41 14.86 -0.87
C GLU A 3 -9.98 14.67 -2.28
N LYS A 4 -9.39 15.37 -3.27
CA LYS A 4 -9.81 15.26 -4.67
C LYS A 4 -9.36 13.89 -5.20
N LYS A 5 -10.31 13.06 -5.58
CA LYS A 5 -10.08 11.69 -6.07
C LYS A 5 -10.35 11.62 -7.57
N LEU A 6 -9.57 10.78 -8.25
CA LEU A 6 -9.85 10.40 -9.62
C LEU A 6 -11.08 9.50 -9.62
N HIS A 7 -12.09 9.87 -10.38
CA HIS A 7 -13.28 9.04 -10.55
C HIS A 7 -13.03 7.93 -11.57
N ILE A 8 -13.27 6.69 -11.19
CA ILE A 8 -13.26 5.54 -12.10
C ILE A 8 -14.37 4.60 -11.67
N ASP A 9 -15.24 4.23 -12.60
CA ASP A 9 -16.36 3.33 -12.31
C ASP A 9 -15.88 1.88 -12.16
N ARG A 10 -16.71 1.05 -11.51
CA ARG A 10 -16.38 -0.37 -11.30
C ARG A 10 -16.15 -1.11 -12.61
N GLN A 11 -16.88 -0.73 -13.66
CA GLN A 11 -16.73 -1.38 -14.96
C GLN A 11 -15.37 -1.06 -15.58
N SER A 12 -14.91 0.19 -15.53
CA SER A 12 -13.57 0.52 -16.04
C SER A 12 -12.46 -0.11 -15.23
N LEU A 13 -12.63 -0.25 -13.90
CA LEU A 13 -11.67 -0.99 -13.08
C LEU A 13 -11.50 -2.45 -13.55
N ILE A 14 -12.59 -3.10 -13.98
CA ILE A 14 -12.55 -4.48 -14.48
C ILE A 14 -12.03 -4.54 -15.92
N GLU A 15 -12.50 -3.65 -16.80
CA GLU A 15 -12.10 -3.63 -18.21
C GLU A 15 -10.61 -3.35 -18.40
N LEU A 16 -10.04 -2.48 -17.55
CA LEU A 16 -8.60 -2.20 -17.47
C LEU A 16 -7.81 -3.22 -16.64
N GLU A 17 -8.45 -4.29 -16.16
CA GLU A 17 -7.82 -5.34 -15.35
C GLU A 17 -7.16 -4.83 -14.06
N ILE A 18 -7.61 -3.66 -13.56
CA ILE A 18 -7.10 -3.05 -12.32
C ILE A 18 -7.47 -3.92 -11.12
N ILE A 19 -8.72 -4.36 -11.09
CA ILE A 19 -9.26 -5.35 -10.14
C ILE A 19 -9.76 -6.56 -10.93
N SER A 20 -9.71 -7.74 -10.33
CA SER A 20 -10.25 -8.94 -10.94
C SER A 20 -11.74 -9.08 -10.63
N GLU A 21 -12.51 -9.54 -11.62
CA GLU A 21 -13.91 -9.94 -11.41
C GLU A 21 -14.01 -11.35 -10.79
N ASN A 22 -13.00 -12.20 -11.06
CA ASN A 22 -12.91 -13.58 -10.59
C ASN A 22 -11.48 -13.91 -10.12
N GLU A 23 -11.34 -14.78 -9.12
CA GLU A 23 -10.04 -15.16 -8.52
C GLU A 23 -9.07 -15.88 -9.47
N ARG A 24 -9.52 -16.30 -10.67
CA ARG A 24 -8.72 -17.11 -11.59
C ARG A 24 -7.72 -16.32 -12.44
N THR A 25 -7.94 -15.01 -12.60
CA THR A 25 -7.08 -14.14 -13.43
C THR A 25 -6.42 -13.09 -12.54
N PRO A 26 -5.07 -13.01 -12.52
CA PRO A 26 -4.38 -12.02 -11.70
C PRO A 26 -4.72 -10.62 -12.19
N SER A 27 -5.06 -9.73 -11.26
CA SER A 27 -5.31 -8.31 -11.51
C SER A 27 -4.02 -7.50 -11.45
N LEU A 28 -4.06 -6.25 -11.94
CA LEU A 28 -2.95 -5.31 -11.80
C LEU A 28 -2.54 -5.14 -10.33
N PHE A 29 -3.51 -5.14 -9.40
CA PHE A 29 -3.21 -5.13 -7.96
C PHE A 29 -2.39 -6.36 -7.54
N ASP A 30 -2.72 -7.56 -8.02
CA ASP A 30 -1.98 -8.78 -7.67
C ASP A 30 -0.56 -8.77 -8.24
N LEU A 31 -0.38 -8.18 -9.43
CA LEU A 31 0.94 -8.01 -10.05
C LEU A 31 1.83 -7.04 -9.26
N LEU A 32 1.25 -5.94 -8.78
CA LEU A 32 1.98 -4.83 -8.16
C LEU A 32 2.09 -4.92 -6.64
N ASN A 33 1.31 -5.78 -6.00
CA ASN A 33 1.35 -5.94 -4.56
C ASN A 33 2.61 -6.71 -4.11
N LYS A 34 3.62 -5.97 -3.65
CA LYS A 34 4.87 -6.50 -3.07
C LYS A 34 4.98 -6.27 -1.56
N THR A 35 3.85 -5.99 -0.89
CA THR A 35 3.82 -5.73 0.57
C THR A 35 4.19 -6.99 1.36
N GLN A 36 4.89 -6.79 2.48
CA GLN A 36 5.32 -7.90 3.34
C GLN A 36 4.35 -8.16 4.49
N THR A 37 3.47 -7.20 4.80
CA THR A 37 2.52 -7.27 5.92
C THR A 37 1.08 -7.28 5.43
N THR A 38 0.19 -7.94 6.19
CA THR A 38 -1.25 -7.97 5.89
C THR A 38 -1.85 -6.56 5.94
N GLY A 39 -1.49 -5.76 6.95
CA GLY A 39 -1.93 -4.37 7.05
C GLY A 39 -1.42 -3.47 5.93
N GLY A 40 -0.17 -3.68 5.48
CA GLY A 40 0.39 -3.03 4.30
C GLY A 40 -0.39 -3.35 3.03
N LYS A 41 -0.73 -4.63 2.81
CA LYS A 41 -1.59 -5.06 1.69
C LYS A 41 -2.96 -4.38 1.71
N ASP A 42 -3.59 -4.28 2.88
CA ASP A 42 -4.89 -3.64 3.01
C ASP A 42 -4.80 -2.12 2.79
N LYS A 43 -3.73 -1.47 3.25
CA LYS A 43 -3.48 -0.05 2.98
C LYS A 43 -3.19 0.20 1.49
N LEU A 44 -2.42 -0.67 0.83
CA LEU A 44 -2.20 -0.60 -0.62
C LEU A 44 -3.52 -0.77 -1.38
N ARG A 45 -4.37 -1.72 -0.97
CA ARG A 45 -5.69 -1.92 -1.58
C ARG A 45 -6.56 -0.67 -1.47
N LYS A 46 -6.55 -0.01 -0.30
CA LYS A 46 -7.25 1.28 -0.13
C LYS A 46 -6.73 2.36 -1.09
N ILE A 47 -5.41 2.40 -1.34
CA ILE A 47 -4.82 3.33 -2.33
C ILE A 47 -5.34 3.03 -3.74
N PHE A 48 -5.35 1.76 -4.17
CA PHE A 48 -5.91 1.37 -5.48
C PHE A 48 -7.39 1.75 -5.58
N LEU A 49 -8.19 1.51 -4.55
CA LEU A 49 -9.61 1.86 -4.59
C LEU A 49 -9.89 3.37 -4.50
N ASN A 50 -8.88 4.20 -4.23
CA ASN A 50 -9.01 5.65 -4.07
C ASN A 50 -7.86 6.38 -4.79
N PRO A 51 -7.79 6.31 -6.13
CA PRO A 51 -6.79 7.05 -6.89
C PRO A 51 -6.97 8.56 -6.69
N LEU A 52 -5.86 9.30 -6.69
CA LEU A 52 -5.86 10.72 -6.39
C LEU A 52 -6.10 11.53 -7.66
N ALA A 53 -6.72 12.70 -7.53
CA ALA A 53 -6.75 13.75 -8.54
C ALA A 53 -6.17 15.06 -7.97
N ASP A 54 -5.28 14.93 -6.99
CA ASP A 54 -4.58 16.02 -6.31
C ASP A 54 -3.09 15.94 -6.67
N PHE A 55 -2.62 16.91 -7.47
CA PHE A 55 -1.25 16.96 -7.95
C PHE A 55 -0.21 16.90 -6.82
N VAL A 56 -0.43 17.66 -5.74
CA VAL A 56 0.54 17.77 -4.64
C VAL A 56 0.70 16.42 -3.95
N LYS A 57 -0.41 15.73 -3.69
CA LYS A 57 -0.38 14.40 -3.05
C LYS A 57 0.18 13.31 -3.96
N ILE A 58 -0.16 13.35 -5.25
CA ILE A 58 0.41 12.42 -6.24
C ILE A 58 1.93 12.59 -6.29
N LYS A 59 2.39 13.84 -6.40
CA LYS A 59 3.81 14.17 -6.45
C LYS A 59 4.55 13.74 -5.19
N GLN A 60 4.03 14.06 -4.01
CA GLN A 60 4.62 13.63 -2.73
C GLN A 60 4.78 12.11 -2.67
N ARG A 61 3.75 11.36 -3.06
CA ARG A 61 3.81 9.89 -3.09
C ARG A 61 4.83 9.39 -4.11
N GLN A 62 4.80 9.94 -5.33
CA GLN A 62 5.72 9.56 -6.40
C GLN A 62 7.17 9.82 -6.03
N GLU A 63 7.48 10.94 -5.37
CA GLU A 63 8.83 11.28 -4.90
C GLU A 63 9.36 10.23 -3.92
N ILE A 64 8.53 9.73 -3.00
CA ILE A 64 8.90 8.64 -2.08
C ILE A 64 9.19 7.35 -2.85
N VAL A 65 8.26 6.95 -3.71
CA VAL A 65 8.38 5.69 -4.49
C VAL A 65 9.62 5.74 -5.38
N ARG A 66 9.85 6.88 -6.04
CA ARG A 66 11.02 7.14 -6.88
C ARG A 66 12.31 7.04 -6.07
N PHE A 67 12.40 7.79 -4.98
CA PHE A 67 13.56 7.78 -4.10
C PHE A 67 13.93 6.35 -3.67
N ILE A 68 12.98 5.57 -3.14
CA ILE A 68 13.22 4.19 -2.70
C ILE A 68 13.62 3.28 -3.88
N SER A 69 13.03 3.48 -5.06
CA SER A 69 13.30 2.62 -6.23
C SER A 69 14.70 2.85 -6.83
N GLU A 70 15.22 4.08 -6.75
CA GLU A 70 16.52 4.49 -7.29
C GLU A 70 17.68 4.12 -6.35
N GLU A 71 17.40 3.70 -5.13
CA GLU A 71 18.41 3.21 -4.18
C GLU A 71 19.14 1.96 -4.70
N GLN A 72 20.45 1.91 -4.46
CA GLN A 72 21.31 0.80 -4.91
C GLN A 72 20.83 -0.53 -4.33
N GLN A 73 20.59 -0.56 -3.02
CA GLN A 73 20.05 -1.72 -2.32
C GLN A 73 18.53 -1.62 -2.28
N THR A 74 17.87 -2.72 -2.63
CA THR A 74 16.41 -2.83 -2.52
C THR A 74 16.01 -2.78 -1.06
N TRP A 75 15.09 -1.87 -0.72
CA TRP A 75 14.60 -1.78 0.64
C TRP A 75 13.65 -2.93 0.91
N ILE A 76 13.84 -3.56 2.07
CA ILE A 76 13.02 -4.68 2.54
C ILE A 76 12.79 -4.41 4.02
N LEU A 77 11.52 -4.42 4.45
CA LEU A 77 11.22 -4.38 5.88
C LEU A 77 11.87 -5.59 6.59
N PRO A 78 12.47 -5.37 7.76
CA PRO A 78 13.27 -6.39 8.45
C PRO A 78 12.44 -7.47 9.17
N PHE A 79 11.10 -7.42 9.05
CA PHE A 79 10.13 -8.35 9.63
C PHE A 79 9.16 -8.87 8.56
N ASN A 80 8.62 -10.06 8.79
CA ASN A 80 7.65 -10.70 7.90
C ASN A 80 6.20 -10.55 8.40
N SER A 81 5.23 -10.95 7.57
CA SER A 81 3.80 -10.94 7.91
C SER A 81 3.51 -11.65 9.23
N LYS A 82 4.15 -12.79 9.50
CA LYS A 82 3.93 -13.58 10.72
C LYS A 82 4.21 -12.78 11.99
N ILE A 83 5.25 -11.95 12.02
CA ILE A 83 5.54 -11.09 13.18
C ILE A 83 4.38 -10.10 13.39
N MET A 84 3.95 -9.42 12.32
CA MET A 84 2.87 -8.44 12.40
C MET A 84 1.52 -9.07 12.73
N ASP A 85 1.17 -10.20 12.11
CA ASP A 85 -0.08 -10.92 12.37
C ASP A 85 -0.17 -11.37 13.85
N GLN A 86 0.95 -11.80 14.44
CA GLN A 86 1.00 -12.14 15.87
C GLN A 86 0.84 -10.91 16.77
N ILE A 87 1.46 -9.79 16.39
CA ILE A 87 1.30 -8.52 17.12
C ILE A 87 -0.15 -8.06 17.03
N GLU A 88 -0.76 -8.04 15.85
CA GLU A 88 -2.17 -7.66 15.67
C GLU A 88 -3.09 -8.58 16.47
N TYR A 89 -2.92 -9.89 16.34
CA TYR A 89 -3.72 -10.87 17.09
C TYR A 89 -3.64 -10.60 18.59
N TYR A 90 -2.43 -10.43 19.13
CA TYR A 90 -2.18 -10.10 20.54
C TYR A 90 -2.81 -8.75 20.93
N TYR A 91 -2.64 -7.74 20.09
CA TYR A 91 -3.04 -6.36 20.38
C TYR A 91 -4.55 -6.17 20.40
N PHE A 92 -5.25 -6.81 19.46
CA PHE A 92 -6.71 -6.75 19.32
C PHE A 92 -7.46 -7.82 20.12
N LEU A 93 -6.79 -8.55 21.02
CA LEU A 93 -7.49 -9.41 21.98
C LEU A 93 -8.47 -8.56 22.81
N ASN A 94 -9.75 -8.93 22.78
CA ASN A 94 -10.81 -8.37 23.63
C ASN A 94 -10.73 -8.97 25.04
N ILE A 95 -9.61 -8.74 25.72
CA ILE A 95 -9.39 -9.14 27.11
C ILE A 95 -8.80 -7.93 27.80
N ASP A 96 -9.51 -7.44 28.81
CA ASP A 96 -9.06 -6.30 29.58
C ASP A 96 -7.71 -6.62 30.24
N PRO A 97 -6.67 -5.79 30.03
CA PRO A 97 -5.40 -5.93 30.72
C PRO A 97 -5.61 -5.86 32.23
N VAL A 98 -4.75 -6.52 33.01
CA VAL A 98 -4.87 -6.55 34.48
C VAL A 98 -4.58 -5.15 35.03
N VAL A 99 -5.63 -4.36 35.27
CA VAL A 99 -5.52 -2.99 35.77
C VAL A 99 -5.48 -2.98 37.30
N SER A 100 -4.28 -2.92 37.88
CA SER A 100 -4.11 -2.44 39.25
C SER A 100 -2.88 -1.53 39.39
N SER A 101 -3.03 -0.51 40.22
CA SER A 101 -1.98 0.45 40.62
C SER A 101 -1.02 -0.13 41.67
N ASN A 102 -1.36 -1.28 42.29
CA ASN A 102 -0.61 -1.87 43.39
C ASN A 102 0.18 -3.11 42.93
N LYS A 103 1.51 -3.10 43.11
CA LYS A 103 2.42 -4.19 42.69
C LYS A 103 2.04 -5.55 43.29
N LEU A 104 1.55 -5.58 44.53
CA LEU A 104 1.10 -6.82 45.21
C LEU A 104 -0.20 -7.38 44.61
N VAL A 105 -1.12 -6.50 44.23
CA VAL A 105 -2.38 -6.91 43.57
C VAL A 105 -2.10 -7.41 42.16
N ASN A 106 -1.19 -6.78 41.41
CA ASN A 106 -0.74 -7.29 40.11
C ASN A 106 -0.08 -8.68 40.23
N PHE A 107 0.64 -8.95 41.32
CA PHE A 107 1.23 -10.27 41.57
C PHE A 107 0.16 -11.34 41.85
N ILE A 108 -0.83 -11.04 42.70
CA ILE A 108 -1.93 -11.96 43.04
C ILE A 108 -2.86 -12.21 41.84
N GLU A 109 -3.23 -11.15 41.12
CA GLU A 109 -4.04 -11.26 39.90
C GLU A 109 -3.27 -11.96 38.78
N GLY A 110 -1.96 -11.75 38.67
CA GLY A 110 -1.09 -12.52 37.77
C GLY A 110 -1.10 -14.02 38.07
N ILE A 111 -1.10 -14.42 39.35
CA ILE A 111 -1.26 -15.82 39.77
C ILE A 111 -2.66 -16.34 39.42
N ARG A 112 -3.71 -15.55 39.65
CA ARG A 112 -5.09 -15.89 39.29
C ARG A 112 -5.27 -16.08 37.78
N TYR A 113 -4.70 -15.19 36.96
CA TYR A 113 -4.65 -15.30 35.50
C TYR A 113 -3.87 -16.53 35.04
N ARG A 114 -2.74 -16.84 35.68
CA ARG A 114 -1.96 -18.05 35.39
C ARG A 114 -2.74 -19.34 35.63
N ILE A 115 -3.66 -19.35 36.60
CA ILE A 115 -4.47 -20.52 36.96
C ILE A 115 -5.71 -20.62 36.05
N LEU A 116 -6.45 -19.52 35.86
CA LEU A 116 -7.72 -19.50 35.10
C LEU A 116 -7.55 -19.35 33.58
N PHE A 117 -6.44 -18.76 33.11
CA PHE A 117 -6.25 -18.30 31.73
C PHE A 117 -4.92 -18.78 31.12
N ARG A 118 -4.54 -20.05 31.35
CA ARG A 118 -3.28 -20.65 30.86
C ARG A 118 -3.07 -20.51 29.35
N SER A 119 -4.13 -20.57 28.55
CA SER A 119 -4.08 -20.38 27.09
C SER A 119 -3.66 -18.95 26.72
N TYR A 120 -4.15 -17.94 27.44
CA TYR A 120 -3.87 -16.53 27.18
C TYR A 120 -2.46 -16.12 27.58
N VAL A 121 -1.91 -16.68 28.65
CA VAL A 121 -0.51 -16.45 29.03
C VAL A 121 0.46 -16.85 27.90
N LYS A 122 0.14 -17.92 27.15
CA LYS A 122 0.95 -18.30 25.98
C LYS A 122 0.84 -17.27 24.86
N ILE A 123 -0.35 -16.75 24.61
CA ILE A 123 -0.57 -15.72 23.58
C ILE A 123 0.17 -14.43 23.95
N PHE A 124 0.08 -13.97 25.19
CA PHE A 124 0.81 -12.78 25.66
C PHE A 124 2.32 -12.97 25.58
N LYS A 125 2.82 -14.15 25.96
CA LYS A 125 4.25 -14.47 25.84
C LYS A 125 4.73 -14.37 24.40
N GLU A 126 4.01 -15.00 23.47
CA GLU A 126 4.36 -14.95 22.05
C GLU A 126 4.20 -13.52 21.49
N GLY A 127 3.11 -12.83 21.81
CA GLY A 127 2.85 -11.45 21.38
C GLY A 127 3.96 -10.50 21.81
N ILE A 128 4.35 -10.50 23.10
CA ILE A 128 5.45 -9.67 23.61
C ILE A 128 6.78 -10.04 22.97
N LYS A 129 7.06 -11.34 22.75
CA LYS A 129 8.28 -11.76 22.05
C LYS A 129 8.35 -11.19 20.64
N HIS A 130 7.28 -11.29 19.86
CA HIS A 130 7.21 -10.73 18.51
C HIS A 130 7.28 -9.21 18.53
N LEU A 131 6.70 -8.57 19.55
CA LEU A 131 6.77 -7.13 19.75
C LEU A 131 8.21 -6.67 20.05
N ILE A 132 8.97 -7.38 20.89
CA ILE A 132 10.41 -7.08 21.10
C ILE A 132 11.18 -7.19 19.78
N LEU A 133 11.01 -8.29 19.04
CA LEU A 133 11.68 -8.50 17.75
C LEU A 133 11.33 -7.39 16.75
N TYR A 134 10.05 -7.04 16.64
CA TYR A 134 9.59 -5.95 15.79
C TYR A 134 10.25 -4.61 16.14
N PHE A 135 10.33 -4.24 17.43
CA PHE A 135 10.97 -3.00 17.85
C PHE A 135 12.47 -2.98 17.55
N GLN A 136 13.17 -4.08 17.83
CA GLN A 136 14.61 -4.21 17.55
C GLN A 136 14.90 -4.09 16.06
N GLN A 137 14.12 -4.80 15.24
CA GLN A 137 14.27 -4.80 13.80
C GLN A 137 13.91 -3.44 13.19
N LEU A 138 12.81 -2.81 13.63
CA LEU A 138 12.41 -1.50 13.17
C LEU A 138 13.43 -0.43 13.54
N ASP A 139 13.96 -0.43 14.78
CA ASP A 139 15.00 0.51 15.21
C ASP A 139 16.28 0.36 14.37
N SER A 140 16.74 -0.87 14.12
CA SER A 140 17.87 -1.13 13.24
C SER A 140 17.65 -0.57 11.83
N PHE A 141 16.47 -0.81 11.24
CA PHE A 141 16.14 -0.35 9.90
C PHE A 141 16.10 1.18 9.79
N ILE A 142 15.44 1.85 10.76
CA ILE A 142 15.38 3.31 10.79
C ILE A 142 16.78 3.90 10.95
N ASN A 143 17.60 3.34 11.83
CA ASN A 143 18.96 3.83 12.07
C ASN A 143 19.89 3.66 10.87
N GLU A 144 19.74 2.58 10.12
CA GLU A 144 20.51 2.31 8.89
C GLU A 144 20.20 3.34 7.79
N HIS A 145 18.96 3.81 7.71
CA HIS A 145 18.46 4.60 6.58
C HIS A 145 18.30 6.11 6.88
N GLN A 146 18.43 6.55 8.13
CA GLN A 146 18.14 7.93 8.58
C GLN A 146 19.02 9.03 7.98
N ASN A 147 20.26 8.72 7.55
CA ASN A 147 21.22 9.73 7.08
C ASN A 147 21.08 10.05 5.59
N LYS A 148 20.11 9.44 4.91
CA LYS A 148 19.87 9.64 3.49
C LYS A 148 19.11 10.95 3.26
N GLN A 149 19.34 11.62 2.13
CA GLN A 149 18.54 12.79 1.74
C GLN A 149 17.18 12.33 1.20
N MET A 150 16.20 12.23 2.10
CA MET A 150 14.87 11.70 1.80
C MET A 150 13.89 12.82 1.41
N PRO A 151 12.85 12.50 0.62
CA PRO A 151 11.69 13.37 0.43
C PRO A 151 11.05 13.77 1.77
N SER A 152 10.46 14.97 1.83
CA SER A 152 9.93 15.57 3.07
C SER A 152 8.96 14.66 3.81
N ARG A 153 8.01 14.07 3.11
CA ARG A 153 6.99 13.18 3.68
C ARG A 153 7.59 11.87 4.21
N LEU A 154 8.60 11.29 3.55
CA LEU A 154 9.29 10.11 4.04
C LEU A 154 10.12 10.43 5.29
N SER A 155 10.80 11.58 5.30
CA SER A 155 11.54 12.08 6.46
C SER A 155 10.62 12.28 7.67
N GLU A 156 9.41 12.82 7.47
CA GLU A 156 8.40 12.95 8.52
C GLU A 156 8.01 11.58 9.12
N ILE A 157 7.73 10.58 8.28
CA ILE A 157 7.43 9.21 8.73
C ILE A 157 8.58 8.64 9.56
N PHE A 158 9.82 8.76 9.06
CA PHE A 158 11.02 8.29 9.75
C PHE A 158 11.22 8.98 11.11
N ASN A 159 11.04 10.31 11.16
CA ASN A 159 11.17 11.09 12.37
C ASN A 159 10.10 10.72 13.40
N ASN A 160 8.85 10.50 12.98
CA ASN A 160 7.77 10.07 13.88
C ASN A 160 8.05 8.68 14.47
N ILE A 161 8.52 7.74 13.64
CA ILE A 161 8.93 6.41 14.11
C ILE A 161 10.10 6.53 15.10
N LYS A 162 11.13 7.31 14.76
CA LYS A 162 12.31 7.52 15.62
C LYS A 162 11.94 8.17 16.96
N GLN A 163 11.06 9.17 16.94
CA GLN A 163 10.56 9.80 18.17
C GLN A 163 9.85 8.77 19.05
N PHE A 164 9.02 7.92 18.46
CA PHE A 164 8.37 6.83 19.19
C PHE A 164 9.39 5.85 19.79
N LEU A 165 10.34 5.37 19.00
CA LEU A 165 11.38 4.43 19.44
C LEU A 165 12.30 5.01 20.53
N SER A 166 12.41 6.35 20.59
CA SER A 166 13.18 7.04 21.62
C SER A 166 12.49 7.09 23.00
N LEU A 167 11.20 6.76 23.09
CA LEU A 167 10.45 6.79 24.35
C LEU A 167 11.03 5.76 25.35
N PRO A 168 11.01 6.05 26.67
CA PRO A 168 11.64 5.17 27.66
C PRO A 168 11.19 3.70 27.59
N PHE A 169 9.88 3.46 27.46
CA PHE A 169 9.33 2.10 27.36
C PHE A 169 9.73 1.39 26.06
N ALA A 170 9.92 2.13 24.96
CA ALA A 170 10.34 1.58 23.68
C ALA A 170 11.81 1.16 23.73
N LYS A 171 12.67 1.98 24.35
CA LYS A 171 14.07 1.63 24.60
C LYS A 171 14.22 0.41 25.50
N GLU A 172 13.35 0.26 26.50
CA GLU A 172 13.35 -0.92 27.38
C GLU A 172 13.08 -2.21 26.60
N LEU A 173 12.13 -2.19 25.65
CA LEU A 173 11.90 -3.32 24.74
C LEU A 173 13.07 -3.57 23.80
N ILE A 174 13.62 -2.53 23.18
CA ILE A 174 14.73 -2.66 22.23
C ILE A 174 15.93 -3.32 22.92
N GLY A 175 16.21 -2.92 24.16
CA GLY A 175 17.26 -3.52 24.99
C GLY A 175 16.91 -4.86 25.65
N ALA A 176 15.68 -5.36 25.49
CA ALA A 176 15.26 -6.61 26.12
C ALA A 176 15.90 -7.81 25.42
N ASP A 177 16.61 -8.63 26.18
CA ASP A 177 17.16 -9.88 25.68
C ASP A 177 16.07 -10.96 25.61
N THR A 178 15.87 -11.50 24.40
CA THR A 178 14.91 -12.60 24.16
C THR A 178 15.55 -13.98 24.26
N SER A 179 16.88 -14.07 24.37
CA SER A 179 17.64 -15.34 24.38
C SER A 179 17.35 -16.18 25.64
N THR A 180 17.15 -15.52 26.78
CA THR A 180 16.77 -16.13 28.05
C THR A 180 15.26 -16.30 28.22
N GLY A 181 14.48 -15.80 27.26
CA GLY A 181 13.02 -15.76 27.29
C GLY A 181 12.47 -14.63 28.15
N VAL A 182 11.27 -14.15 27.81
CA VAL A 182 10.62 -13.04 28.53
C VAL A 182 10.04 -13.57 29.85
N SER A 183 10.43 -12.96 30.98
CA SER A 183 9.92 -13.36 32.30
C SER A 183 8.44 -13.04 32.44
N PHE A 184 7.74 -13.78 33.32
CA PHE A 184 6.31 -13.58 33.54
C PHE A 184 5.99 -12.14 33.99
N VAL A 185 6.80 -11.56 34.89
CA VAL A 185 6.62 -10.20 35.37
C VAL A 185 6.77 -9.19 34.23
N GLN A 186 7.75 -9.39 33.35
CA GLN A 186 7.95 -8.55 32.16
C GLN A 186 6.77 -8.65 31.18
N ILE A 187 6.18 -9.83 30.99
CA ILE A 187 5.02 -10.01 30.10
C ILE A 187 3.86 -9.12 30.55
N PHE A 188 3.46 -9.17 31.83
CA PHE A 188 2.34 -8.36 32.32
C PHE A 188 2.68 -6.86 32.37
N TYR A 189 3.93 -6.54 32.68
CA TYR A 189 4.40 -5.16 32.65
C TYR A 189 4.26 -4.55 31.25
N PHE A 190 4.80 -5.23 30.23
CA PHE A 190 4.70 -4.78 28.84
C PHE A 190 3.26 -4.84 28.31
N ASP A 191 2.47 -5.85 28.67
CA ASP A 191 1.06 -5.93 28.27
C ASP A 191 0.27 -4.70 28.73
N LYS A 192 0.42 -4.32 30.00
CA LYS A 192 -0.18 -3.10 30.54
C LYS A 192 0.32 -1.84 29.83
N LEU A 193 1.62 -1.76 29.52
CA LEU A 193 2.16 -0.60 28.83
C LEU A 193 1.60 -0.44 27.41
N PHE A 194 1.56 -1.52 26.61
CA PHE A 194 1.22 -1.43 25.19
C PHE A 194 -0.27 -1.48 24.91
N ARG A 195 -1.03 -2.33 25.60
CA ARG A 195 -2.46 -2.54 25.31
C ARG A 195 -3.37 -1.62 26.13
N ASP A 196 -2.85 -0.96 27.17
CA ASP A 196 -3.57 0.01 27.99
C ASP A 196 -2.90 1.39 27.93
N THR A 197 -1.74 1.57 28.57
CA THR A 197 -1.17 2.91 28.82
C THR A 197 -0.77 3.67 27.54
N HIS A 198 -0.28 2.98 26.51
CA HIS A 198 0.23 3.58 25.27
C HIS A 198 -0.46 3.06 24.01
N LYS A 199 -1.72 2.62 24.16
CA LYS A 199 -2.49 1.99 23.08
C LYS A 199 -2.59 2.87 21.83
N GLU A 200 -2.90 4.15 21.99
CA GLU A 200 -3.04 5.05 20.83
C GLU A 200 -1.71 5.22 20.09
N LYS A 201 -0.61 5.42 20.82
CA LYS A 201 0.71 5.60 20.22
C LYS A 201 1.16 4.33 19.48
N MET A 202 0.87 3.15 20.02
CA MET A 202 1.16 1.87 19.37
C MET A 202 0.37 1.70 18.07
N SER A 203 -0.91 2.08 18.06
CA SER A 203 -1.72 2.05 16.84
C SER A 203 -1.13 2.97 15.76
N ILE A 204 -0.63 4.15 16.15
CA ILE A 204 0.02 5.08 15.22
C ILE A 204 1.32 4.46 14.67
N LEU A 205 2.15 3.84 15.52
CA LEU A 205 3.38 3.19 15.07
C LEU A 205 3.09 2.07 14.05
N ILE A 206 2.11 1.22 14.33
CA ILE A 206 1.70 0.12 13.43
C ILE A 206 1.22 0.70 12.09
N ASP A 207 0.41 1.76 12.11
CA ASP A 207 -0.08 2.40 10.88
C ASP A 207 1.04 3.05 10.04
N LEU A 208 2.02 3.67 10.69
CA LEU A 208 3.23 4.21 10.04
C LEU A 208 4.08 3.11 9.42
N THR A 209 4.21 1.97 10.10
CA THR A 209 4.88 0.78 9.56
C THR A 209 4.18 0.26 8.31
N TYR A 210 2.84 0.21 8.30
CA TYR A 210 2.08 -0.17 7.11
C TYR A 210 2.19 0.85 5.99
N GLU A 211 2.27 2.15 6.30
CA GLU A 211 2.54 3.18 5.29
C GLU A 211 3.91 3.00 4.64
N LEU A 212 4.93 2.67 5.45
CA LEU A 212 6.28 2.39 4.97
C LEU A 212 6.34 1.11 4.11
N ASP A 213 5.67 0.04 4.52
CA ASP A 213 5.55 -1.21 3.74
C ASP A 213 4.95 -0.94 2.35
N VAL A 214 3.90 -0.12 2.29
CA VAL A 214 3.27 0.29 1.04
C VAL A 214 4.27 1.00 0.12
N TYR A 215 4.99 2.01 0.60
CA TYR A 215 5.92 2.74 -0.27
C TYR A 215 7.08 1.87 -0.74
N ILE A 216 7.61 1.01 0.13
CA ILE A 216 8.64 0.03 -0.24
C ILE A 216 8.09 -0.93 -1.31
N ALA A 217 6.88 -1.45 -1.13
CA ALA A 217 6.25 -2.35 -2.10
C ALA A 217 6.03 -1.69 -3.46
N MET A 218 5.52 -0.45 -3.47
CA MET A 218 5.32 0.34 -4.69
C MET A 218 6.65 0.57 -5.43
N ALA A 219 7.72 0.90 -4.69
CA ALA A 219 9.04 1.14 -5.24
C ALA A 219 9.66 -0.14 -5.81
N ASN A 220 9.56 -1.24 -5.07
CA ASN A 220 10.07 -2.54 -5.50
C ASN A 220 9.34 -3.04 -6.75
N ALA A 221 8.01 -2.90 -6.82
CA ALA A 221 7.24 -3.23 -8.01
C ALA A 221 7.64 -2.36 -9.21
N SER A 222 7.81 -1.04 -9.01
CA SER A 222 8.22 -0.12 -10.07
C SER A 222 9.62 -0.45 -10.60
N LYS A 223 10.56 -0.81 -9.71
CA LYS A 223 11.92 -1.23 -10.06
C LYS A 223 11.93 -2.56 -10.80
N GLU A 224 11.23 -3.57 -10.28
CA GLU A 224 11.15 -4.93 -10.87
C GLU A 224 10.58 -4.90 -12.29
N LEU A 225 9.55 -4.07 -12.51
CA LEU A 225 8.86 -3.95 -13.80
C LEU A 225 9.47 -2.88 -14.73
N ASN A 226 10.55 -2.21 -14.33
CA ASN A 226 11.18 -1.12 -15.09
C ASN A 226 10.20 -0.01 -15.49
N PHE A 227 9.39 0.44 -14.54
CA PHE A 227 8.48 1.56 -14.75
C PHE A 227 9.24 2.90 -14.75
N SER A 228 8.78 3.85 -15.57
CA SER A 228 9.27 5.24 -15.56
C SER A 228 8.35 6.12 -14.73
N PHE A 229 8.89 7.11 -14.01
CA PHE A 229 8.09 8.00 -13.18
C PHE A 229 7.46 9.13 -14.04
N PRO A 230 6.12 9.22 -14.10
CA PRO A 230 5.44 10.21 -14.94
C PRO A 230 5.68 11.65 -14.49
N GLN A 231 5.82 12.57 -15.45
CA GLN A 231 5.94 14.00 -15.20
C GLN A 231 4.57 14.67 -15.37
N PHE A 232 4.08 15.31 -14.31
CA PHE A 232 2.84 16.07 -14.38
C PHE A 232 3.12 17.49 -14.89
N THR A 233 2.29 17.96 -15.82
CA THR A 233 2.33 19.33 -16.36
C THR A 233 1.11 20.14 -15.90
N GLU A 234 1.33 21.45 -15.71
CA GLU A 234 0.29 22.45 -15.39
C GLU A 234 -0.16 23.23 -16.65
N GLU A 235 0.23 22.77 -17.84
CA GLU A 235 -0.23 23.35 -19.11
C GLU A 235 -1.76 23.44 -19.15
N GLU A 236 -2.28 24.59 -19.61
CA GLU A 236 -3.74 24.86 -19.66
C GLU A 236 -4.50 23.87 -20.54
N ASN A 237 -3.84 23.35 -21.57
CA ASN A 237 -4.43 22.34 -22.45
C ASN A 237 -4.10 20.94 -21.95
N SER A 238 -5.08 20.03 -21.99
CA SER A 238 -4.85 18.64 -21.64
C SER A 238 -3.81 18.01 -22.57
N ARG A 239 -2.72 17.54 -21.98
CA ARG A 239 -1.61 16.86 -22.63
C ARG A 239 -1.44 15.48 -22.02
N LEU A 240 -1.26 14.50 -22.90
CA LEU A 240 -0.81 13.15 -22.57
C LEU A 240 0.22 12.75 -23.62
N GLU A 241 1.46 12.56 -23.19
CA GLU A 241 2.53 12.06 -24.04
C GLU A 241 3.12 10.82 -23.36
N ILE A 242 2.99 9.67 -24.02
CA ILE A 242 3.55 8.40 -23.55
C ILE A 242 4.49 7.88 -24.64
N LYS A 243 5.75 7.63 -24.28
CA LYS A 243 6.72 7.02 -25.18
C LYS A 243 7.04 5.61 -24.73
N GLY A 244 7.06 4.68 -25.67
CA GLY A 244 7.38 3.29 -25.47
C GLY A 244 6.45 2.59 -24.47
N LEU A 245 5.16 2.89 -24.51
CA LEU A 245 4.09 2.26 -23.73
C LEU A 245 4.04 0.76 -23.98
N TRP A 246 3.83 0.00 -22.91
CA TRP A 246 3.61 -1.43 -22.95
C TRP A 246 2.60 -1.88 -21.89
N HIS A 247 2.08 -3.10 -22.03
CA HIS A 247 1.09 -3.65 -21.09
C HIS A 247 1.78 -4.56 -20.06
N PRO A 248 1.60 -4.35 -18.73
CA PRO A 248 2.33 -5.09 -17.68
C PRO A 248 2.24 -6.62 -17.75
N PHE A 249 1.10 -7.15 -18.22
CA PHE A 249 0.89 -8.61 -18.34
C PHE A 249 1.49 -9.25 -19.60
N VAL A 250 2.02 -8.47 -20.53
CA VAL A 250 2.57 -8.97 -21.80
C VAL A 250 4.08 -9.19 -21.64
N LYS A 251 4.54 -10.44 -21.72
CA LYS A 251 5.95 -10.81 -21.47
C LYS A 251 6.97 -10.22 -22.45
N GLN A 252 6.60 -10.07 -23.72
CA GLN A 252 7.44 -9.51 -24.77
C GLN A 252 6.64 -8.48 -25.56
N PRO A 253 6.36 -7.31 -24.96
CA PRO A 253 5.46 -6.34 -25.54
C PRO A 253 6.15 -5.57 -26.67
N GLN A 254 5.43 -5.35 -27.77
CA GLN A 254 5.79 -4.28 -28.69
C GLN A 254 5.46 -2.95 -28.03
N LYS A 255 6.45 -2.08 -27.93
CA LYS A 255 6.30 -0.74 -27.36
C LYS A 255 5.63 0.19 -28.37
N ASN A 256 4.69 1.00 -27.92
CA ASN A 256 3.96 1.95 -28.76
C ASN A 256 3.97 3.35 -28.13
N ASP A 257 3.86 4.38 -28.96
CA ASP A 257 3.74 5.76 -28.46
C ASP A 257 2.27 6.20 -28.49
N ALA A 258 1.91 7.15 -27.62
CA ALA A 258 0.59 7.76 -27.59
C ALA A 258 0.75 9.26 -27.30
N ILE A 259 0.14 10.11 -28.12
CA ILE A 259 0.18 11.56 -27.96
C ILE A 259 -1.25 12.08 -28.09
N PHE A 260 -1.69 12.81 -27.07
CA PHE A 260 -2.91 13.59 -27.06
C PHE A 260 -2.58 15.00 -26.58
N ASP A 261 -2.98 15.99 -27.34
CA ASP A 261 -2.82 17.40 -27.04
C ASP A 261 -4.04 18.18 -27.56
N LYS A 262 -3.98 19.52 -27.50
CA LYS A 262 -5.05 20.40 -28.00
C LYS A 262 -5.42 20.17 -29.47
N ASP A 263 -4.48 19.71 -30.29
CA ASP A 263 -4.63 19.54 -31.73
C ASP A 263 -5.01 18.08 -32.08
N SER A 264 -4.73 17.13 -31.18
CA SER A 264 -4.97 15.69 -31.35
C SER A 264 -5.56 15.03 -30.10
N TYR A 265 -6.67 15.54 -29.58
CA TYR A 265 -7.35 14.99 -28.39
C TYR A 265 -8.21 13.74 -28.66
N PHE A 266 -8.35 13.32 -29.92
CA PHE A 266 -9.13 12.16 -30.33
C PHE A 266 -8.34 11.26 -31.29
N MET A 267 -8.37 9.94 -31.07
CA MET A 267 -7.62 8.96 -31.86
C MET A 267 -8.55 7.89 -32.45
N PHE A 268 -8.53 7.73 -33.77
CA PHE A 268 -9.12 6.58 -34.45
C PHE A 268 -8.13 5.43 -34.54
N LEU A 269 -8.32 4.40 -33.71
CA LEU A 269 -7.50 3.20 -33.73
C LEU A 269 -8.14 2.10 -34.59
N THR A 270 -7.63 1.93 -35.80
CA THR A 270 -8.12 0.92 -36.76
C THR A 270 -7.09 -0.18 -37.00
N GLY A 271 -7.49 -1.27 -37.64
CA GLY A 271 -6.62 -2.41 -37.94
C GLY A 271 -7.31 -3.76 -37.74
N PRO A 272 -6.69 -4.88 -38.14
CA PRO A 272 -7.30 -6.20 -38.05
C PRO A 272 -7.56 -6.62 -36.59
N ASN A 273 -8.48 -7.57 -36.41
CA ASN A 273 -8.66 -8.22 -35.11
C ASN A 273 -7.35 -8.89 -34.68
N MET A 274 -7.08 -8.93 -33.38
CA MET A 274 -5.84 -9.46 -32.80
C MET A 274 -4.56 -8.64 -33.08
N ALA A 275 -4.65 -7.46 -33.72
CA ALA A 275 -3.53 -6.53 -33.90
C ALA A 275 -3.08 -5.80 -32.61
N GLY A 276 -3.59 -6.19 -31.44
CA GLY A 276 -3.23 -5.56 -30.15
C GLY A 276 -3.96 -4.25 -29.82
N LYS A 277 -4.98 -3.85 -30.59
CA LYS A 277 -5.74 -2.60 -30.35
C LYS A 277 -6.28 -2.49 -28.92
N THR A 278 -6.95 -3.54 -28.45
CA THR A 278 -7.49 -3.60 -27.07
C THR A 278 -6.38 -3.54 -26.03
N THR A 279 -5.27 -4.24 -26.26
CA THR A 279 -4.10 -4.23 -25.38
C THR A 279 -3.49 -2.82 -25.26
N PHE A 280 -3.42 -2.08 -26.36
CA PHE A 280 -2.96 -0.70 -26.38
C PHE A 280 -3.88 0.22 -25.56
N LEU A 281 -5.20 0.15 -25.77
CA LEU A 281 -6.16 0.95 -25.00
C LEU A 281 -6.08 0.66 -23.49
N LYS A 282 -6.00 -0.61 -23.11
CA LYS A 282 -5.82 -1.01 -21.70
C LYS A 282 -4.49 -0.49 -21.15
N ALA A 283 -3.40 -0.58 -21.91
CA ALA A 283 -2.09 -0.08 -21.48
C ALA A 283 -2.11 1.43 -21.21
N CYS A 284 -2.76 2.22 -22.08
CA CYS A 284 -2.95 3.66 -21.86
C CYS A 284 -3.70 3.93 -20.55
N GLY A 285 -4.84 3.27 -20.35
CA GLY A 285 -5.65 3.43 -19.14
C GLY A 285 -4.89 3.05 -17.86
N ILE A 286 -4.17 1.92 -17.89
CA ILE A 286 -3.32 1.47 -16.78
C ILE A 286 -2.21 2.49 -16.48
N ALA A 287 -1.53 3.03 -17.50
CA ALA A 287 -0.45 4.00 -17.31
C ALA A 287 -0.96 5.28 -16.63
N ILE A 288 -2.10 5.83 -17.09
CA ILE A 288 -2.74 7.01 -16.48
C ILE A 288 -3.15 6.69 -15.05
N TYR A 289 -3.80 5.55 -14.83
CA TYR A 289 -4.27 5.14 -13.51
C TYR A 289 -3.11 4.99 -12.51
N LEU A 290 -2.01 4.33 -12.89
CA LEU A 290 -0.81 4.19 -12.05
C LEU A 290 -0.16 5.54 -11.72
N ALA A 291 -0.12 6.46 -12.68
CA ALA A 291 0.35 7.83 -12.42
C ALA A 291 -0.46 8.50 -11.30
N HIS A 292 -1.79 8.35 -11.30
CA HIS A 292 -2.69 8.90 -10.28
C HIS A 292 -2.62 8.14 -8.94
N LEU A 293 -2.08 6.92 -8.94
CA LEU A 293 -1.69 6.22 -7.72
C LEU A 293 -0.34 6.65 -7.17
N GLY A 294 0.44 7.47 -7.88
CA GLY A 294 1.82 7.81 -7.52
C GLY A 294 2.83 6.68 -7.75
N PHE A 295 2.48 5.69 -8.58
CA PHE A 295 3.39 4.66 -9.08
C PHE A 295 4.23 5.19 -10.26
N GLY A 296 5.25 4.43 -10.67
CA GLY A 296 5.75 4.52 -12.04
C GLY A 296 4.73 3.98 -13.06
N ALA A 297 4.89 4.37 -14.33
CA ALA A 297 4.08 3.91 -15.45
C ALA A 297 4.85 2.90 -16.35
N PRO A 298 4.15 1.96 -17.02
CA PRO A 298 4.74 1.00 -17.95
C PRO A 298 5.05 1.65 -19.31
N ALA A 299 6.00 2.58 -19.29
CA ALA A 299 6.44 3.35 -20.46
C ALA A 299 7.93 3.67 -20.33
N SER A 300 8.58 4.09 -21.43
CA SER A 300 9.92 4.65 -21.38
C SER A 300 9.93 6.08 -20.80
N SER A 301 8.90 6.87 -21.10
CA SER A 301 8.63 8.17 -20.48
C SER A 301 7.16 8.51 -20.58
N MET A 302 6.65 9.29 -19.64
CA MET A 302 5.26 9.74 -19.61
C MET A 302 5.16 11.17 -19.11
N THR A 303 4.41 12.00 -19.82
CA THR A 303 4.01 13.35 -19.39
C THR A 303 2.49 13.45 -19.46
N LEU A 304 1.85 13.97 -18.43
CA LEU A 304 0.39 14.08 -18.38
C LEU A 304 -0.10 15.26 -17.54
N ASN A 305 -1.31 15.74 -17.79
CA ASN A 305 -2.04 16.53 -16.80
C ASN A 305 -2.69 15.61 -15.74
N VAL A 306 -3.13 16.20 -14.63
CA VAL A 306 -4.02 15.50 -13.69
C VAL A 306 -5.41 15.39 -14.30
N TYR A 307 -5.96 14.18 -14.29
CA TYR A 307 -7.31 13.89 -14.76
C TYR A 307 -8.28 13.77 -13.60
N ASP A 308 -9.53 14.15 -13.86
CA ASP A 308 -10.62 14.02 -12.89
C ASP A 308 -11.33 12.67 -12.99
N SER A 309 -11.31 12.03 -14.16
CA SER A 309 -12.00 10.77 -14.38
C SER A 309 -11.36 9.89 -15.45
N ILE A 310 -11.50 8.58 -15.29
CA ILE A 310 -11.21 7.57 -16.33
C ILE A 310 -12.48 6.77 -16.58
N PHE A 311 -12.86 6.70 -17.85
CA PHE A 311 -13.93 5.84 -18.34
C PHE A 311 -13.39 4.97 -19.46
N SER A 312 -13.96 3.78 -19.59
CA SER A 312 -13.67 2.87 -20.69
C SER A 312 -14.98 2.31 -21.22
N SER A 313 -14.98 1.77 -22.44
CA SER A 313 -16.06 0.94 -22.97
C SER A 313 -15.45 -0.06 -23.94
N ILE A 314 -14.73 -1.03 -23.38
CA ILE A 314 -13.90 -1.96 -24.14
C ILE A 314 -14.63 -3.28 -24.39
N ASN A 315 -15.27 -3.83 -23.36
CA ASN A 315 -15.94 -5.12 -23.40
C ASN A 315 -17.31 -4.97 -22.71
N THR A 316 -18.33 -4.58 -23.46
CA THR A 316 -19.71 -4.75 -22.98
C THR A 316 -20.01 -6.25 -22.94
N THR A 317 -20.47 -6.76 -21.80
CA THR A 317 -20.97 -8.14 -21.69
C THR A 317 -22.48 -8.09 -21.46
N ASP A 318 -23.20 -9.07 -22.00
CA ASP A 318 -24.66 -9.13 -21.87
C ASP A 318 -25.08 -9.17 -20.39
N ASN A 319 -25.97 -8.26 -19.99
CA ASN A 319 -26.58 -8.32 -18.67
C ASN A 319 -27.90 -9.11 -18.73
N LEU A 320 -27.77 -10.44 -18.85
CA LEU A 320 -28.90 -11.37 -18.92
C LEU A 320 -29.87 -11.23 -17.74
N ARG A 321 -29.37 -10.84 -16.55
CA ARG A 321 -30.19 -10.65 -15.34
C ARG A 321 -31.06 -9.40 -15.38
N LYS A 322 -30.64 -8.36 -16.11
CA LYS A 322 -31.42 -7.12 -16.28
C LYS A 322 -32.28 -7.12 -17.56
N GLY A 323 -32.20 -8.17 -18.38
CA GLY A 323 -32.93 -8.27 -19.64
C GLY A 323 -32.47 -7.28 -20.71
N TYR A 324 -31.29 -6.68 -20.55
CA TYR A 324 -30.75 -5.72 -21.50
C TYR A 324 -30.00 -6.46 -22.60
N SER A 325 -30.26 -6.10 -23.86
CA SER A 325 -29.44 -6.56 -24.98
C SER A 325 -28.04 -5.93 -24.90
N TYR A 326 -27.06 -6.60 -25.50
CA TYR A 326 -25.70 -6.07 -25.70
C TYR A 326 -25.71 -4.61 -26.17
N PHE A 327 -26.46 -4.32 -27.24
CA PHE A 327 -26.57 -2.98 -27.82
C PHE A 327 -27.18 -1.96 -26.85
N TYR A 328 -28.25 -2.34 -26.14
CA TYR A 328 -28.89 -1.44 -25.17
C TYR A 328 -27.96 -1.17 -23.98
N SER A 329 -27.19 -2.17 -23.53
CA SER A 329 -26.19 -2.01 -22.48
C SER A 329 -25.05 -1.09 -22.90
N GLU A 330 -24.65 -1.13 -24.17
CA GLU A 330 -23.62 -0.23 -24.73
C GLU A 330 -24.13 1.21 -24.87
N VAL A 331 -25.38 1.40 -25.31
CA VAL A 331 -26.01 2.74 -25.36
C VAL A 331 -26.17 3.33 -23.96
N LEU A 332 -26.55 2.52 -22.96
CA LEU A 332 -26.62 2.97 -21.57
C LEU A 332 -25.24 3.40 -21.05
N ARG A 333 -24.18 2.63 -21.33
CA ARG A 333 -22.79 2.95 -20.94
C ARG A 333 -22.32 4.30 -21.50
N VAL A 334 -22.71 4.64 -22.73
CA VAL A 334 -22.34 5.93 -23.36
C VAL A 334 -23.12 7.11 -22.75
N LYS A 335 -24.31 6.84 -22.18
CA LYS A 335 -25.19 7.87 -21.64
C LYS A 335 -24.87 8.22 -20.17
N GLU A 336 -24.44 7.22 -19.39
CA GLU A 336 -23.98 7.36 -18.00
C GLU A 336 -22.59 8.00 -17.92
#